data_AF-A0A0F9Q7B3-F1
#
_entry.id   AF-A0A0F9Q7B3-F1
#
_cell.length_a   1.000
_cell.length_b   1.000
_cell.length_c   1.000
_cell.angle_alpha   90.00
_cell.angle_beta   90.00
_cell.angle_gamma   90.00
#
_symmetry.space_group_name_H-M   'P 1'
#
loop_
_entity.id
_entity.type
_entity.pdbx_description
1 polymer ?
#
loop_
_entity_poly.entity_id
_entity_poly.type
_entity_poly.pdbx_seq_one_letter_code
_entity_poly.pdbx_strand_id
1 'polypeptide(L)'
;MVRGILVPHHTLMRDLRVVPIARAIWSRSADRDQFTLNSLNYVYSTIEYVEDIDNQGQNEYVQMPMETVQLGKGDCEDVAILLVAILWAGGVYESTEVMGFVHVSHRWVRAEMSQGEFTLDPTAGTFFPTNEERERGYRAMWYVTPFSVQPAQPGALPLFFPF
;
A
#
# COMPACT_ATOMS: atom_id res chain seq x y z
N MET A 1 -19.18 -1.23 20.40
CA MET A 1 -19.59 -2.12 19.29
C MET A 1 -18.36 -2.29 18.41
N VAL A 2 -17.64 -3.40 18.59
CA VAL A 2 -16.35 -3.65 17.94
C VAL A 2 -16.63 -4.08 16.50
N ARG A 3 -16.24 -3.25 15.53
CA ARG A 3 -16.28 -3.57 14.08
C ARG A 3 -14.95 -4.13 13.57
N GLY A 4 -14.06 -4.52 14.47
CA GLY A 4 -12.86 -5.26 14.10
C GLY A 4 -13.23 -6.65 13.61
N ILE A 5 -12.83 -6.95 12.37
CA ILE A 5 -12.68 -8.30 11.81
C ILE A 5 -13.97 -8.98 11.33
N LEU A 6 -14.29 -8.78 10.04
CA LEU A 6 -15.00 -9.79 9.23
C LEU A 6 -14.68 -9.73 7.73
N VAL A 7 -13.86 -8.76 7.30
CA VAL A 7 -13.47 -8.58 5.91
C VAL A 7 -12.00 -9.03 5.79
N PRO A 8 -11.69 -10.05 4.97
CA PRO A 8 -10.32 -10.49 4.76
C PRO A 8 -9.46 -9.31 4.30
N HIS A 9 -8.28 -9.12 4.91
CA HIS A 9 -7.36 -8.00 4.63
C HIS A 9 -7.25 -7.66 3.12
N HIS A 10 -7.00 -8.67 2.27
CA HIS A 10 -6.89 -8.48 0.82
C HIS A 10 -8.14 -7.85 0.18
N THR A 11 -9.34 -8.14 0.68
CA THR A 11 -10.58 -7.59 0.11
C THR A 11 -10.79 -6.10 0.41
N LEU A 12 -10.11 -5.56 1.42
CA LEU A 12 -10.18 -4.12 1.77
C LEU A 12 -9.65 -3.25 0.62
N MET A 13 -8.66 -3.74 -0.11
CA MET A 13 -8.04 -3.05 -1.25
C MET A 13 -9.00 -2.86 -2.44
N ARG A 14 -10.19 -3.48 -2.41
CA ARG A 14 -11.22 -3.37 -3.47
C ARG A 14 -12.26 -2.29 -3.17
N ASP A 15 -11.99 -1.36 -2.25
CA ASP A 15 -12.92 -0.29 -1.91
C ASP A 15 -13.13 0.68 -3.09
N LEU A 16 -14.16 0.44 -3.89
CA LEU A 16 -14.48 1.25 -5.08
C LEU A 16 -14.74 2.74 -4.77
N ARG A 17 -14.95 3.09 -3.50
CA ARG A 17 -15.13 4.49 -3.09
C ARG A 17 -13.85 5.32 -3.27
N VAL A 18 -12.68 4.71 -3.45
CA VAL A 18 -11.42 5.41 -3.78
C VAL A 18 -11.31 5.82 -5.26
N VAL A 19 -12.19 5.32 -6.15
CA VAL A 19 -12.14 5.61 -7.59
C VAL A 19 -12.14 7.12 -7.92
N PRO A 20 -12.95 7.98 -7.27
CA PRO A 20 -12.88 9.42 -7.50
C PRO A 20 -11.52 10.03 -7.14
N ILE A 21 -10.86 9.53 -6.09
CA ILE A 21 -9.51 9.96 -5.68
C ILE A 21 -8.51 9.57 -6.77
N ALA A 22 -8.52 8.31 -7.21
CA ALA A 22 -7.66 7.84 -8.29
C ALA A 22 -7.85 8.65 -9.59
N ARG A 23 -9.10 8.96 -9.98
CA ARG A 23 -9.37 9.82 -11.15
C ARG A 23 -8.83 11.23 -11.00
N ALA A 24 -8.95 11.83 -9.81
CA ALA A 24 -8.41 13.15 -9.54
C ALA A 24 -6.87 13.18 -9.54
N ILE A 25 -6.21 12.08 -9.15
CA ILE A 25 -4.76 11.93 -9.29
C ILE A 25 -4.37 11.75 -10.76
N TRP A 26 -5.12 10.94 -11.52
CA TRP A 26 -4.88 10.73 -12.94
C TRP A 26 -5.00 12.01 -13.76
N SER A 27 -5.98 12.87 -13.49
CA SER A 27 -6.18 14.11 -14.27
C SER A 27 -5.02 15.10 -14.19
N ARG A 28 -4.11 14.92 -13.23
CA ARG A 28 -2.88 15.70 -13.04
C ARG A 28 -1.59 14.90 -13.29
N SER A 29 -1.71 13.69 -13.82
CA SER A 29 -0.58 12.80 -14.09
C SER A 29 -0.38 12.68 -15.60
N ALA A 30 0.87 12.77 -16.06
CA ALA A 30 1.19 12.68 -17.48
C ALA A 30 1.13 11.23 -17.99
N ASP A 31 1.51 10.28 -17.14
CA ASP A 31 1.59 8.86 -17.44
C ASP A 31 1.40 8.02 -16.15
N ARG A 32 1.56 6.70 -16.27
CA ARG A 32 1.41 5.71 -15.19
C ARG A 32 2.46 5.89 -14.09
N ASP A 33 3.68 6.27 -14.42
CA ASP A 33 4.75 6.46 -13.43
C ASP A 33 4.44 7.70 -12.59
N GLN A 34 4.07 8.80 -13.23
CA GLN A 34 3.65 10.02 -12.54
C GLN A 34 2.39 9.79 -11.71
N PHE A 35 1.44 8.97 -12.18
CA PHE A 35 0.27 8.57 -11.40
C PHE A 35 0.65 7.80 -10.13
N THR A 36 1.58 6.85 -10.25
CA THR A 36 2.07 6.06 -9.12
C THR A 36 2.72 6.97 -8.06
N LEU A 37 3.62 7.86 -8.47
CA LEU A 37 4.30 8.79 -7.57
C LEU A 37 3.35 9.83 -6.97
N ASN A 38 2.39 10.34 -7.74
CA ASN A 38 1.38 11.27 -7.23
C ASN A 38 0.43 10.59 -6.23
N SER A 39 0.19 9.28 -6.37
CA SER A 39 -0.60 8.50 -5.43
C SER A 39 0.13 8.30 -4.11
N LEU A 40 1.42 7.95 -4.15
CA LEU A 40 2.28 7.90 -2.97
C LEU A 40 2.28 9.25 -2.24
N ASN A 41 2.54 10.34 -2.97
CA ASN A 41 2.57 11.67 -2.39
C ASN A 41 1.21 12.09 -1.80
N TYR A 42 0.10 11.71 -2.43
CA TYR A 42 -1.23 11.95 -1.87
C TYR A 42 -1.38 11.28 -0.51
N VAL A 43 -1.12 9.97 -0.40
CA VAL A 43 -1.27 9.25 0.86
C VAL A 43 -0.37 9.85 1.94
N TYR A 44 0.93 10.02 1.65
CA TYR A 44 1.92 10.57 2.58
C TYR A 44 1.58 11.98 3.08
N SER A 45 1.05 12.86 2.21
CA SER A 45 0.78 14.25 2.57
C SER A 45 -0.61 14.48 3.19
N THR A 46 -1.53 13.51 3.08
CA THR A 46 -2.92 13.67 3.53
C THR A 46 -3.28 12.85 4.75
N ILE A 47 -2.53 11.78 5.04
CA ILE A 47 -2.80 10.88 6.17
C ILE A 47 -1.72 11.09 7.23
N GLU A 48 -2.14 11.52 8.41
CA GLU A 48 -1.28 11.61 9.59
C GLU A 48 -0.99 10.20 10.12
N TYR A 49 0.30 9.86 10.29
CA TYR A 49 0.69 8.58 10.86
C TYR A 49 0.37 8.53 12.36
N VAL A 50 -0.50 7.59 12.77
CA VAL A 50 -0.86 7.36 14.17
C VAL A 50 -0.99 5.85 14.40
N GLU A 51 -0.31 5.31 15.42
CA GLU A 51 -0.43 3.90 15.79
C GLU A 51 -1.85 3.57 16.30
N ASP A 52 -2.31 2.34 16.07
CA ASP A 52 -3.66 1.89 16.43
C ASP A 52 -3.99 2.06 17.92
N ILE A 53 -3.00 1.84 18.79
CA ILE A 53 -3.19 1.99 20.23
C ILE A 53 -3.54 3.43 20.61
N ASP A 54 -2.95 4.41 19.91
CA ASP A 54 -3.17 5.83 20.12
C ASP A 54 -4.39 6.35 19.36
N ASN A 55 -4.74 5.74 18.22
CA ASN A 55 -5.84 6.16 17.35
C ASN A 55 -7.20 5.56 17.77
N GLN A 56 -7.24 4.27 18.07
CA GLN A 56 -8.48 3.49 18.26
C GLN A 56 -8.62 2.89 19.66
N GLY A 57 -7.59 3.00 20.51
CA GLY A 57 -7.55 2.40 21.85
C GLY A 57 -7.55 0.86 21.81
N GLN A 58 -7.14 0.27 20.69
CA GLN A 58 -7.02 -1.18 20.46
C GLN A 58 -5.66 -1.47 19.82
N ASN A 59 -5.10 -2.66 20.07
CA ASN A 59 -3.77 -3.00 19.57
C ASN A 59 -3.71 -3.28 18.06
N GLU A 60 -4.83 -3.65 17.42
CA GLU A 60 -4.90 -3.93 15.98
C GLU A 60 -6.31 -3.59 15.45
N TYR A 61 -6.43 -2.56 14.61
CA TYR A 61 -7.64 -2.21 13.88
C TYR A 61 -7.31 -1.79 12.45
N VAL A 62 -7.53 -2.70 11.51
CA VAL A 62 -7.32 -2.43 10.10
C VAL A 62 -8.44 -1.58 9.52
N GLN A 63 -8.12 -0.36 9.09
CA GLN A 63 -9.08 0.56 8.51
C GLN A 63 -9.39 0.21 7.05
N MET A 64 -10.62 0.46 6.62
CA MET A 64 -10.95 0.48 5.18
C MET A 64 -10.25 1.68 4.51
N PRO A 65 -9.88 1.63 3.21
CA PRO A 65 -9.26 2.76 2.52
C PRO A 65 -10.00 4.09 2.71
N MET A 66 -11.33 4.11 2.55
CA MET A 66 -12.09 5.34 2.77
C MET A 66 -12.25 5.74 4.23
N GLU A 67 -12.11 4.81 5.16
CA GLU A 67 -12.08 5.14 6.59
C GLU A 67 -10.78 5.88 6.91
N THR A 68 -9.64 5.40 6.42
CA THR A 68 -8.34 6.09 6.49
C THR A 68 -8.44 7.51 5.91
N VAL A 69 -9.06 7.67 4.73
CA VAL A 69 -9.27 9.00 4.11
C VAL A 69 -10.19 9.90 4.96
N GLN A 70 -11.27 9.35 5.53
CA GLN A 70 -12.25 10.13 6.30
C GLN A 70 -11.70 10.57 7.66
N LEU A 71 -10.91 9.72 8.31
CA LEU A 71 -10.24 10.02 9.57
C LEU A 71 -9.01 10.90 9.36
N GLY A 72 -8.38 10.83 8.19
CA GLY A 72 -7.12 11.50 7.89
C GLY A 72 -5.95 10.97 8.74
N LYS A 73 -6.09 9.77 9.32
CA LYS A 73 -5.13 9.14 10.22
C LYS A 73 -5.09 7.63 9.98
N GLY A 74 -3.91 7.04 10.12
CA GLY A 74 -3.73 5.58 10.09
C GLY A 74 -2.29 5.19 10.34
N ASP A 75 -2.07 3.90 10.61
CA ASP A 75 -0.74 3.36 10.83
C ASP A 75 -0.12 2.85 9.50
N CYS A 76 0.99 2.10 9.58
CA CYS A 76 1.67 1.57 8.40
C CYS A 76 0.79 0.66 7.54
N GLU A 77 -0.12 -0.10 8.15
CA GLU A 77 -1.04 -0.99 7.46
C GLU A 77 -2.09 -0.19 6.69
N ASP A 78 -2.73 0.75 7.36
CA ASP A 78 -3.80 1.56 6.78
C ASP A 78 -3.34 2.33 5.54
N VAL A 79 -2.15 2.97 5.62
CA VAL A 79 -1.63 3.76 4.50
C VAL A 79 -1.15 2.88 3.34
N ALA A 80 -0.64 1.68 3.61
CA ALA A 80 -0.24 0.74 2.56
C ALA A 80 -1.47 0.19 1.82
N ILE A 81 -2.52 -0.19 2.56
CA ILE A 81 -3.80 -0.65 1.98
C ILE A 81 -4.45 0.46 1.14
N LEU A 82 -4.49 1.69 1.66
CA LEU A 82 -5.03 2.84 0.92
C LEU A 82 -4.26 3.09 -0.37
N LEU A 83 -2.92 3.05 -0.33
CA LEU A 83 -2.10 3.24 -1.51
C LEU A 83 -2.38 2.16 -2.56
N VAL A 84 -2.41 0.87 -2.19
CA VAL A 84 -2.77 -0.21 -3.12
C VAL A 84 -4.16 -0.01 -3.70
N ALA A 85 -5.16 0.36 -2.88
CA ALA A 85 -6.52 0.59 -3.35
C ALA A 85 -6.59 1.71 -4.41
N ILE A 86 -5.87 2.82 -4.20
CA ILE A 86 -5.79 3.93 -5.17
C ILE A 86 -5.09 3.48 -6.45
N LEU A 87 -3.94 2.80 -6.33
CA LEU A 87 -3.16 2.32 -7.48
C LEU A 87 -3.98 1.34 -8.34
N TRP A 88 -4.67 0.40 -7.71
CA TRP A 88 -5.57 -0.54 -8.38
C TRP A 88 -6.75 0.17 -9.05
N ALA A 89 -7.39 1.12 -8.38
CA ALA A 89 -8.46 1.91 -8.98
C ALA A 89 -7.99 2.74 -10.19
N GLY A 90 -6.69 3.07 -10.24
CA GLY A 90 -6.03 3.72 -11.37
C GLY A 90 -5.46 2.78 -12.43
N GLY A 91 -5.61 1.46 -12.30
CA GLY A 91 -5.16 0.49 -13.29
C GLY A 91 -3.74 -0.05 -13.10
N VAL A 92 -3.10 0.22 -11.95
CA VAL A 92 -1.78 -0.34 -11.57
C VAL A 92 -2.01 -1.65 -10.80
N TYR A 93 -2.48 -2.67 -11.51
CA TYR A 93 -2.93 -3.95 -10.94
C TYR A 93 -1.79 -4.86 -10.47
N GLU A 94 -0.56 -4.53 -10.82
CA GLU A 94 0.64 -5.23 -10.37
C GLU A 94 1.09 -4.72 -8.99
N SER A 95 0.46 -3.65 -8.48
CA SER A 95 0.80 -3.12 -7.16
C SER A 95 0.37 -4.07 -6.05
N THR A 96 1.26 -4.21 -5.07
CA THR A 96 1.19 -5.23 -4.02
C THR A 96 1.60 -4.60 -2.70
N GLU A 97 0.82 -4.80 -1.65
CA GLU A 97 1.26 -4.49 -0.30
C GLU A 97 2.27 -5.55 0.15
N VAL A 98 3.33 -5.11 0.80
CA VAL A 98 4.37 -5.97 1.34
C VAL A 98 4.32 -5.87 2.85
N MET A 99 4.12 -7.01 3.51
CA MET A 99 4.28 -7.14 4.96
C MET A 99 5.69 -7.63 5.25
N GLY A 100 6.40 -6.96 6.15
CA GLY A 100 7.77 -7.34 6.47
C GLY A 100 8.37 -6.55 7.62
N PHE A 101 9.68 -6.33 7.54
CA PHE A 101 10.43 -5.63 8.58
C PHE A 101 11.33 -4.53 8.02
N VAL A 102 11.34 -3.39 8.71
CA VAL A 102 12.32 -2.29 8.59
C VAL A 102 12.65 -1.84 10.01
N HIS A 103 13.68 -2.44 10.62
CA HIS A 103 13.96 -2.39 12.07
C HIS A 103 12.87 -3.01 12.98
N VAL A 104 11.60 -2.71 12.71
CA VAL A 104 10.38 -3.23 13.34
C VAL A 104 9.42 -3.77 12.27
N SER A 105 8.30 -4.39 12.67
CA SER A 105 7.24 -4.78 11.74
C SER A 105 6.77 -3.55 10.95
N HIS A 106 6.68 -3.67 9.63
CA HIS A 106 6.35 -2.56 8.73
C HIS A 106 5.59 -3.03 7.50
N ARG A 107 4.85 -2.11 6.89
CA ARG A 107 4.13 -2.35 5.64
C ARG A 107 4.45 -1.27 4.61
N TRP A 108 4.65 -1.70 3.37
CA TRP A 108 4.94 -0.81 2.24
C TRP A 108 4.28 -1.36 0.98
N VAL A 109 4.48 -0.71 -0.16
CA VAL A 109 3.91 -1.14 -1.43
C VAL A 109 5.03 -1.36 -2.44
N ARG A 110 4.87 -2.33 -3.33
CA ARG A 110 5.65 -2.43 -4.57
C ARG A 110 4.74 -2.18 -5.76
N ALA A 111 5.28 -1.55 -6.80
CA ALA A 111 4.57 -1.33 -8.05
C ALA A 111 5.53 -1.31 -9.25
N GLU A 112 5.05 -1.81 -10.38
CA GLU A 112 5.75 -1.71 -11.66
C GLU A 112 5.61 -0.31 -12.26
N MET A 113 6.75 0.30 -12.55
CA MET A 113 6.92 1.55 -13.30
C MET A 113 7.75 1.28 -14.57
N SER A 114 7.87 2.25 -15.47
CA SER A 114 8.55 2.05 -16.76
C SER A 114 9.99 1.55 -16.68
N GLN A 115 10.69 1.84 -15.57
CA GLN A 115 12.07 1.43 -15.33
C GLN A 115 12.21 0.11 -14.54
N GLY A 116 11.10 -0.53 -14.19
CA GLY A 116 11.04 -1.77 -13.41
C GLY A 116 10.20 -1.62 -12.14
N GLU A 117 10.36 -2.55 -11.21
CA GLU A 117 9.65 -2.57 -9.94
C GLU A 117 10.29 -1.62 -8.92
N PHE A 118 9.46 -0.86 -8.23
CA PHE A 118 9.88 0.03 -7.16
C PHE A 118 9.13 -0.26 -5.87
N THR A 119 9.86 -0.09 -4.77
CA THR A 119 9.33 0.03 -3.42
C THR A 119 8.81 1.45 -3.20
N LEU A 120 7.59 1.57 -2.70
CA LEU A 120 6.90 2.79 -2.31
C LEU A 120 6.59 2.68 -0.82
N ASP A 121 7.16 3.56 0.01
CA ASP A 121 6.89 3.61 1.44
C ASP A 121 6.00 4.82 1.76
N PRO A 122 4.68 4.62 1.95
CA PRO A 122 3.74 5.71 2.23
C PRO A 122 3.90 6.31 3.63
N THR A 123 4.55 5.63 4.56
CA THR A 123 4.86 6.17 5.89
C THR A 123 6.04 7.15 5.82
N ALA A 124 7.05 6.83 5.01
CA ALA A 124 8.23 7.68 4.83
C ALA A 124 8.10 8.69 3.67
N GLY A 125 7.13 8.51 2.77
CA GLY A 125 7.00 9.31 1.55
C GLY A 125 8.14 9.06 0.55
N THR A 126 8.77 7.88 0.60
CA THR A 126 9.95 7.56 -0.21
C THR A 126 9.65 6.48 -1.25
N PHE A 127 10.44 6.48 -2.33
CA PHE A 127 10.44 5.40 -3.30
C PHE A 127 11.85 5.10 -3.79
N PHE A 128 12.11 3.83 -4.14
CA PHE A 128 13.41 3.39 -4.66
C PHE A 128 13.26 2.05 -5.40
N PRO A 129 14.19 1.70 -6.30
CA PRO A 129 14.18 0.42 -6.99
C PRO A 129 14.13 -0.77 -6.02
N THR A 130 13.25 -1.75 -6.25
CA THR A 130 13.02 -2.86 -5.28
C THR A 130 14.30 -3.63 -4.94
N ASN A 131 15.26 -3.73 -5.86
CA ASN A 131 16.53 -4.41 -5.63
C ASN A 131 17.41 -3.75 -4.55
N GLU A 132 17.13 -2.52 -4.15
CA GLU A 132 17.82 -1.82 -3.05
C GLU A 132 17.22 -2.12 -1.65
N GLU A 133 16.06 -2.80 -1.56
CA GLU A 133 15.39 -3.07 -0.28
C GLU A 133 16.30 -3.67 0.78
N ARG A 134 17.08 -4.70 0.39
CA ARG A 134 17.96 -5.42 1.32
C ARG A 134 19.05 -4.51 1.91
N GLU A 135 19.63 -3.65 1.08
CA GLU A 135 20.67 -2.70 1.49
C GLU A 135 20.09 -1.61 2.40
N ARG A 136 18.82 -1.26 2.17
CA ARG A 136 18.05 -0.31 2.97
C ARG A 136 17.38 -0.93 4.21
N GLY A 137 17.59 -2.23 4.45
CA GLY A 137 17.10 -2.93 5.64
C GLY A 137 15.67 -3.48 5.55
N TYR A 138 15.00 -3.32 4.40
CA TYR A 138 13.66 -3.87 4.14
C TYR A 138 13.75 -5.37 3.91
N ARG A 139 12.85 -6.11 4.58
CA ARG A 139 12.76 -7.58 4.48
C ARG A 139 11.32 -8.01 4.32
N ALA A 140 10.93 -8.28 3.07
CA ALA A 140 9.60 -8.81 2.75
C ALA A 140 9.39 -10.19 3.37
N MET A 141 8.22 -10.40 3.99
CA MET A 141 7.76 -11.68 4.52
C MET A 141 6.56 -12.21 3.74
N TRP A 142 5.68 -11.31 3.32
CA TRP A 142 4.46 -11.62 2.58
C TRP A 142 4.14 -10.54 1.55
N TYR A 143 3.50 -10.98 0.47
CA TYR A 143 2.94 -10.16 -0.59
C TYR A 143 1.42 -10.29 -0.53
N VAL A 144 0.72 -9.15 -0.50
CA VAL A 144 -0.73 -9.07 -0.43
C VAL A 144 -1.24 -8.29 -1.63
N THR A 145 -2.05 -8.95 -2.42
CA THR A 145 -2.83 -8.33 -3.49
C THR A 145 -4.29 -8.36 -3.11
N PRO A 146 -5.19 -7.70 -3.84
CA PRO A 146 -6.62 -7.82 -3.61
C PRO A 146 -7.17 -9.23 -3.75
N PHE A 147 -6.42 -10.19 -4.30
CA PHE A 147 -6.88 -11.56 -4.58
C PHE A 147 -6.12 -12.64 -3.81
N SER A 148 -4.95 -12.34 -3.26
CA SER A 148 -4.07 -13.35 -2.69
C SER A 148 -3.19 -12.79 -1.59
N VAL A 149 -2.78 -13.70 -0.71
CA VAL A 149 -1.68 -13.51 0.24
C VAL A 149 -0.68 -14.61 -0.06
N GLN A 150 0.58 -14.25 -0.32
CA GLN A 150 1.63 -15.18 -0.69
C GLN A 150 2.89 -14.92 0.15
N PRO A 151 3.59 -15.95 0.62
CA PRO A 151 4.86 -15.75 1.32
C PRO A 151 5.91 -15.21 0.36
N ALA A 152 6.75 -14.30 0.85
CA ALA A 152 7.95 -13.89 0.14
C ALA A 152 8.91 -15.09 0.07
N GLN A 153 9.10 -15.64 -1.13
CA GLN A 153 10.00 -16.77 -1.33
C GLN A 153 11.45 -16.32 -1.12
N PRO A 154 12.28 -17.06 -0.37
CA PRO A 154 13.71 -16.81 -0.32
C PRO A 154 14.31 -16.99 -1.73
N GLY A 155 14.67 -15.88 -2.39
CA GLY A 155 15.40 -15.90 -3.65
C GLY A 155 14.59 -16.09 -4.94
N ALA A 156 13.26 -15.95 -4.92
CA ALA A 156 12.48 -15.92 -6.17
C ALA A 156 12.02 -14.49 -6.48
N LEU A 157 12.36 -13.99 -7.66
CA LEU A 157 11.64 -12.90 -8.31
C LEU A 157 10.17 -13.35 -8.46
N PRO A 158 9.18 -12.46 -8.27
CA PRO A 158 7.78 -12.83 -8.42
C PRO A 158 7.55 -13.41 -9.81
N LEU A 159 6.97 -14.60 -9.86
CA LEU A 159 6.49 -15.21 -11.09
C LEU A 159 5.34 -14.34 -11.61
N PHE A 160 5.61 -13.55 -12.65
CA PHE A 160 4.57 -12.92 -13.44
C PHE A 160 3.60 -13.99 -13.94
N PHE A 161 2.31 -13.85 -13.60
CA PHE A 161 1.25 -14.54 -14.32
C PHE A 161 0.93 -13.70 -15.57
N PRO A 162 1.22 -14.19 -16.79
CA PRO A 162 0.73 -13.52 -17.98
C PRO A 162 -0.79 -13.80 -18.07
N PHE A 163 -1.58 -12.73 -18.20
CA PHE A 163 -2.90 -12.80 -18.80
C PHE A 163 -2.78 -12.49 -20.30
#